data_AF-A0A383ADA7-F1
#
_entry.id   AF-A0A383ADA7-F1
#
_cell.length_a   1.000
_cell.length_b   1.000
_cell.length_c   1.000
_cell.angle_alpha   90.00
_cell.angle_beta   90.00
_cell.angle_gamma   90.00
#
_symmetry.space_group_name_H-M   'P 1'
#
loop_
_entity.id
_entity.type
_entity.pdbx_description
1 polymer ?
#
loop_
_entity_poly.entity_id
_entity_poly.type
_entity_poly.pdbx_seq_one_letter_code
_entity_poly.pdbx_strand_id
1 'polypeptide(L)'
;MSQSIFIDPSTYPMGMFLRDVTLWFSSKDTWLPITVQIRPMVNGFPSSSLILPFSEVTLNPDEIQTSSVANAASSNTTTHTTFSFDSPVYLSPEEYAIVVTTNSPEYKLFTGDIGLDSTGTTRKISKQPFVGSFFNPQNSGEWKANPTTMLMFRSNRYDFTGTGGSNNYAYFISHANGAAGNTANVEYQTFKTTTSTIQFSNTTSDFTYNSYDTGNTVQGFEAFSPDQSINLTGTRQMTMNTNGMFTINCTM
;
A
#
# COMPACT_ATOMS: atom_id res chain seq x y z
N MET A 1 10.45 18.52 -6.76
CA MET A 1 9.15 19.10 -7.19
C MET A 1 8.02 18.32 -6.53
N SER A 2 6.80 18.85 -6.50
CA SER A 2 5.66 18.07 -6.00
C SER A 2 4.32 18.47 -6.61
N GLN A 3 3.36 17.56 -6.53
CA GLN A 3 1.99 17.76 -7.00
C GLN A 3 1.02 17.38 -5.88
N SER A 4 0.15 18.32 -5.49
CA SER A 4 -0.93 18.03 -4.55
C SER A 4 -2.02 17.19 -5.20
N ILE A 5 -2.54 16.24 -4.42
CA ILE A 5 -3.69 15.38 -4.69
C ILE A 5 -4.65 15.44 -3.50
N PHE A 6 -5.95 15.47 -3.79
CA PHE A 6 -6.99 15.51 -2.77
C PHE A 6 -7.83 14.25 -2.82
N ILE A 7 -7.97 13.58 -1.68
CA ILE A 7 -8.87 12.44 -1.53
C ILE A 7 -10.25 12.95 -1.14
N ASP A 8 -11.14 13.03 -2.11
CA ASP A 8 -12.50 13.54 -1.89
C ASP A 8 -13.29 12.66 -0.91
N PRO A 9 -13.68 13.17 0.27
CA PRO A 9 -14.43 12.40 1.26
C PRO A 9 -15.83 12.01 0.81
N SER A 10 -16.41 12.69 -0.19
CA SER A 10 -17.72 12.31 -0.72
C SER A 10 -17.64 11.06 -1.61
N THR A 11 -16.54 10.92 -2.35
CA THR A 11 -16.28 9.75 -3.21
C THR A 11 -15.61 8.62 -2.43
N TYR A 12 -14.71 8.95 -1.51
CA TYR A 12 -13.90 8.01 -0.73
C TYR A 12 -13.97 8.33 0.77
N PRO A 13 -15.15 8.14 1.41
CA PRO A 13 -15.33 8.48 2.83
C PRO A 13 -14.43 7.68 3.78
N MET A 14 -13.92 6.55 3.31
CA MET A 14 -13.08 5.61 4.05
C MET A 14 -11.61 5.68 3.61
N GLY A 15 -11.24 6.68 2.81
CA GLY A 15 -9.94 6.77 2.18
C GLY A 15 -9.76 5.82 1.00
N MET A 16 -8.51 5.62 0.60
CA MET A 16 -8.13 4.67 -0.45
C MET A 16 -6.74 4.09 -0.21
N PHE A 17 -6.47 2.94 -0.83
CA PHE A 17 -5.13 2.35 -0.83
C PHE A 17 -4.43 2.63 -2.16
N LEU A 18 -3.39 3.44 -2.12
CA LEU A 18 -2.54 3.73 -3.27
C LEU A 18 -1.62 2.54 -3.56
N ARG A 19 -1.54 2.14 -4.82
CA ARG A 19 -0.72 1.02 -5.32
C ARG A 19 0.61 1.48 -5.88
N ASP A 20 0.55 2.49 -6.75
CA ASP A 20 1.72 2.99 -7.46
C ASP A 20 1.47 4.39 -8.02
N VAL A 21 2.58 5.05 -8.36
CA VAL A 21 2.59 6.29 -9.11
C VAL A 21 3.41 6.10 -10.38
N THR A 22 2.81 6.35 -11.51
CA THR A 22 3.46 6.36 -12.82
C THR A 22 3.81 7.79 -13.23
N LEU A 23 5.06 7.99 -13.65
CA LEU A 23 5.61 9.28 -14.09
C LEU A 23 6.20 9.17 -15.50
N TRP A 24 6.23 10.29 -16.21
CA TRP A 24 6.81 10.40 -17.55
C TRP A 24 8.01 11.33 -17.53
N PHE A 25 9.15 10.83 -18.04
CA PHE A 25 10.42 11.56 -18.08
C PHE A 25 10.80 11.95 -19.50
N SER A 26 11.25 13.20 -19.68
CA SER A 26 11.86 13.66 -20.93
C SER A 26 13.38 13.50 -20.93
N SER A 27 14.01 13.54 -19.75
CA SER A 27 15.44 13.23 -19.57
C SER A 27 15.70 12.59 -18.20
N LYS A 28 16.84 11.88 -18.09
CA LYS A 28 17.31 11.20 -16.88
C LYS A 28 18.81 11.38 -16.69
N ASP A 29 19.26 11.22 -15.47
CA ASP A 29 20.69 11.12 -15.13
C ASP A 29 21.28 9.76 -15.55
N THR A 30 22.60 9.60 -15.50
CA THR A 30 23.28 8.33 -15.78
C THR A 30 23.72 7.57 -14.52
N TRP A 31 23.79 8.24 -13.37
CA TRP A 31 24.38 7.71 -12.13
C TRP A 31 23.51 7.94 -10.89
N LEU A 32 22.81 9.07 -10.80
CA LEU A 32 22.10 9.46 -9.59
C LEU A 32 20.64 8.96 -9.60
N PRO A 33 20.14 8.37 -8.50
CA PRO A 33 18.78 7.85 -8.45
C PRO A 33 17.74 8.96 -8.30
N ILE A 34 16.48 8.55 -8.43
CA ILE A 34 15.31 9.40 -8.21
C ILE A 34 14.34 8.72 -7.26
N THR A 35 13.76 9.50 -6.35
CA THR A 35 12.86 9.03 -5.31
C THR A 35 11.49 9.67 -5.46
N VAL A 36 10.44 8.85 -5.35
CA VAL A 36 9.04 9.27 -5.23
C VAL A 36 8.57 9.00 -3.81
N GLN A 37 7.96 10.00 -3.19
CA GLN A 37 7.46 9.94 -1.83
C GLN A 37 6.03 10.47 -1.77
N ILE A 38 5.17 9.88 -0.95
CA ILE A 38 3.87 10.47 -0.60
C ILE A 38 3.97 11.13 0.77
N ARG A 39 3.66 12.44 0.81
CA ARG A 39 3.70 13.24 2.04
C ARG A 39 2.34 13.84 2.34
N PRO A 40 1.94 13.99 3.61
CA PRO A 40 0.76 14.76 3.96
C PRO A 40 0.98 16.25 3.68
N MET A 41 -0.10 16.96 3.39
CA MET A 41 -0.10 18.41 3.27
C MET A 41 -0.30 19.05 4.66
N VAL A 42 0.57 20.00 5.02
CA VAL A 42 0.51 20.78 6.25
C VAL A 42 0.50 22.26 5.88
N ASN A 43 -0.54 23.00 6.28
CA ASN A 43 -0.72 24.42 5.95
C ASN A 43 -0.65 24.72 4.45
N GLY A 44 -1.15 23.82 3.60
CA GLY A 44 -1.14 23.98 2.14
C GLY A 44 0.20 23.69 1.47
N PHE A 45 1.16 23.10 2.18
CA PHE A 45 2.45 22.69 1.63
C PHE A 45 2.78 21.23 2.00
N PRO A 46 3.54 20.50 1.17
CA PRO A 46 4.01 19.17 1.53
C PRO A 46 4.82 19.22 2.82
N SER A 47 4.58 18.28 3.74
CA SER A 47 5.38 18.19 4.97
C SER A 47 6.86 18.02 4.65
N SER A 48 7.72 18.83 5.28
CA SER A 48 9.17 18.72 5.09
C SER A 48 9.77 17.50 5.80
N SER A 49 9.12 17.02 6.87
CA SER A 49 9.66 15.99 7.76
C SER A 49 8.86 14.69 7.78
N LEU A 50 7.56 14.73 7.46
CA LEU A 50 6.71 13.54 7.50
C LEU A 50 6.58 12.94 6.11
N ILE A 51 6.92 11.66 6.01
CA ILE A 51 6.68 10.80 4.85
C ILE A 51 5.75 9.69 5.34
N LEU A 52 4.73 9.34 4.56
CA LEU A 52 3.86 8.24 4.94
C LEU A 52 4.67 6.92 4.98
N PRO A 53 4.43 6.04 5.96
CA PRO A 53 5.09 4.74 5.98
C PRO A 53 4.83 3.97 4.67
N PHE A 54 5.85 3.27 4.18
CA PHE A 54 5.81 2.47 2.93
C PHE A 54 5.51 3.28 1.65
N SER A 55 5.53 4.61 1.71
CA SER A 55 5.19 5.48 0.57
C SER A 55 6.40 6.07 -0.15
N GLU A 56 7.58 5.49 0.06
CA GLU A 56 8.86 5.93 -0.51
C GLU A 56 9.44 4.85 -1.42
N VAL A 57 9.75 5.22 -2.66
CA VAL A 57 10.36 4.32 -3.64
C VAL A 57 11.49 5.06 -4.34
N THR A 58 12.68 4.48 -4.34
CA THR A 58 13.85 4.97 -5.06
C THR A 58 14.16 4.03 -6.21
N LEU A 59 14.27 4.57 -7.41
CA LEU A 59 14.69 3.83 -8.60
C LEU A 59 16.01 4.36 -9.12
N ASN A 60 16.83 3.44 -9.64
CA ASN A 60 18.08 3.78 -10.29
C ASN A 60 17.83 4.24 -11.74
N PRO A 61 18.75 5.00 -12.35
CA PRO A 61 18.54 5.53 -13.69
C PRO A 61 18.29 4.48 -14.78
N ASP A 62 18.80 3.26 -14.62
CA ASP A 62 18.60 2.14 -15.54
C ASP A 62 17.14 1.66 -15.58
N GLU A 63 16.39 1.84 -14.50
CA GLU A 63 14.97 1.52 -14.40
C GLU A 63 14.07 2.64 -14.95
N ILE A 64 14.63 3.84 -15.17
CA ILE A 64 13.88 5.00 -15.67
C ILE A 64 13.77 4.96 -17.19
N GLN A 65 12.53 5.00 -17.69
CA GLN A 65 12.20 5.16 -19.09
C GLN A 65 12.03 6.65 -19.43
N THR A 66 12.63 7.10 -20.54
CA THR A 66 12.47 8.46 -21.07
C THR A 66 11.82 8.44 -22.44
N SER A 67 11.16 9.54 -22.80
CA SER A 67 10.49 9.73 -24.08
C SER A 67 10.68 11.16 -24.57
N SER A 68 10.75 11.36 -25.89
CA SER A 68 10.73 12.70 -26.49
C SER A 68 9.32 13.32 -26.53
N VAL A 69 8.28 12.51 -26.32
CA VAL A 69 6.88 12.92 -26.37
C VAL A 69 6.11 12.50 -25.11
N ALA A 70 5.19 13.37 -24.67
CA ALA A 70 4.29 13.15 -23.55
C ALA A 70 3.15 12.19 -23.95
N ASN A 71 3.46 10.89 -24.10
CA ASN A 71 2.47 9.88 -24.49
C ASN A 71 1.95 9.08 -23.28
N ALA A 72 0.70 9.35 -22.88
CA ALA A 72 0.00 8.67 -21.80
C ALA A 72 -0.86 7.47 -22.24
N ALA A 73 -0.75 7.00 -23.49
CA ALA A 73 -1.52 5.84 -23.96
C ALA A 73 -1.22 4.61 -23.10
N SER A 74 -2.25 3.97 -22.56
CA SER A 74 -2.12 2.83 -21.64
C SER A 74 -1.43 1.61 -22.27
N SER A 75 -1.47 1.47 -23.59
CA SER A 75 -0.80 0.42 -24.34
C SER A 75 0.71 0.63 -24.48
N ASN A 76 1.23 1.81 -24.16
CA ASN A 76 2.64 2.14 -24.32
C ASN A 76 3.39 2.00 -22.99
N THR A 77 4.16 0.93 -22.84
CA THR A 77 4.94 0.63 -21.63
C THR A 77 6.37 1.15 -21.66
N THR A 78 6.83 1.78 -22.75
CA THR A 78 8.23 2.20 -22.93
C THR A 78 8.44 3.69 -22.71
N THR A 79 7.39 4.47 -22.48
CA THR A 79 7.47 5.93 -22.31
C THR A 79 7.23 6.40 -20.89
N HIS A 80 7.00 5.49 -19.96
CA HIS A 80 6.68 5.79 -18.57
C HIS A 80 7.42 4.89 -17.61
N THR A 81 7.59 5.37 -16.38
CA THR A 81 8.16 4.59 -15.28
C THR A 81 7.15 4.54 -14.15
N THR A 82 6.89 3.34 -13.63
CA THR A 82 5.95 3.11 -12.54
C THR A 82 6.71 2.83 -11.24
N PHE A 83 6.51 3.70 -10.25
CA PHE A 83 7.01 3.56 -8.90
C PHE A 83 5.98 2.78 -8.09
N SER A 84 6.23 1.49 -7.91
CA SER A 84 5.34 0.59 -7.14
C SER A 84 5.78 0.56 -5.68
N PHE A 85 4.84 0.76 -4.76
CA PHE A 85 5.12 0.67 -3.33
C PHE A 85 5.20 -0.78 -2.88
N ASP A 86 6.07 -1.09 -1.91
CA ASP A 86 6.24 -2.44 -1.35
C ASP A 86 4.99 -2.95 -0.62
N SER A 87 4.12 -2.02 -0.19
CA SER A 87 2.88 -2.34 0.51
C SER A 87 1.80 -1.31 0.14
N PRO A 88 0.50 -1.68 0.21
CA PRO A 88 -0.58 -0.75 -0.02
C PRO A 88 -0.49 0.45 0.93
N VAL A 89 -0.42 1.67 0.37
CA VAL A 89 -0.33 2.91 1.16
C VAL A 89 -1.73 3.43 1.41
N TYR A 90 -2.18 3.40 2.66
CA TYR A 90 -3.48 3.95 3.05
C TYR A 90 -3.44 5.49 3.08
N LEU A 91 -4.38 6.10 2.37
CA LEU A 91 -4.61 7.55 2.33
C LEU A 91 -6.01 7.81 2.90
N SER A 92 -6.10 8.55 4.00
CA SER A 92 -7.37 9.01 4.54
C SER A 92 -7.99 10.10 3.64
N PRO A 93 -9.24 10.53 3.89
CA PRO A 93 -9.91 11.57 3.10
C PRO A 93 -9.34 12.99 3.34
N GLU A 94 -8.07 13.18 3.01
CA GLU A 94 -7.28 14.39 3.24
C GLU A 94 -6.50 14.78 1.98
N GLU A 95 -5.65 15.81 2.11
CA GLU A 95 -4.79 16.29 1.04
C GLU A 95 -3.35 15.76 1.21
N TYR A 96 -2.79 15.23 0.13
CA TYR A 96 -1.45 14.68 0.07
C TYR A 96 -0.66 15.28 -1.08
N ALA A 97 0.66 15.10 -1.07
CA ALA A 97 1.53 15.48 -2.16
C ALA A 97 2.35 14.30 -2.64
N ILE A 98 2.39 14.13 -3.97
CA ILE A 98 3.37 13.31 -4.65
C ILE A 98 4.63 14.16 -4.75
N VAL A 99 5.67 13.79 -4.02
CA VAL A 99 6.95 14.49 -3.98
C VAL A 99 7.98 13.68 -4.78
N VAL A 100 8.62 14.34 -5.73
CA VAL A 100 9.72 13.77 -6.52
C VAL A 100 11.00 14.49 -6.15
N THR A 101 11.97 13.73 -5.64
CA THR A 101 13.27 14.24 -5.20
C THR A 101 14.42 13.47 -5.87
N THR A 102 15.49 14.19 -6.17
CA THR A 102 16.74 13.64 -6.68
C THR A 102 17.84 14.66 -6.40
N ASN A 103 19.09 14.20 -6.35
CA ASN A 103 20.25 15.08 -6.24
C ASN A 103 20.85 15.44 -7.62
N SER A 104 20.14 15.13 -8.70
CA SER A 104 20.57 15.44 -10.07
C SER A 104 19.71 16.54 -10.71
N PRO A 105 20.33 17.48 -11.45
CA PRO A 105 19.62 18.45 -12.27
C PRO A 105 19.15 17.87 -13.63
N GLU A 106 19.56 16.66 -14.00
CA GLU A 106 19.35 16.09 -15.34
C GLU A 106 17.97 15.45 -15.51
N TYR A 107 17.29 15.08 -14.42
CA TYR A 107 15.93 14.56 -14.48
C TYR A 107 14.94 15.65 -14.86
N LYS A 108 14.23 15.43 -15.96
CA LYS A 108 13.11 16.29 -16.38
C LYS A 108 11.87 15.45 -16.53
N LEU A 109 10.82 15.85 -15.83
CA LEU A 109 9.50 15.24 -15.94
C LEU A 109 8.65 16.04 -16.92
N PHE A 110 7.71 15.37 -17.57
CA PHE A 110 6.71 16.06 -18.36
C PHE A 110 5.75 16.82 -17.44
N THR A 111 5.60 18.11 -17.71
CA THR A 111 4.64 18.99 -17.07
C THR A 111 3.75 19.62 -18.14
N GLY A 112 2.53 19.98 -17.77
CA GLY A 112 1.61 20.71 -18.62
C GLY A 112 1.37 22.11 -18.07
N ASP A 113 1.53 23.14 -18.90
CA ASP A 113 1.12 24.50 -18.54
C ASP A 113 -0.21 24.83 -19.20
N ILE A 114 -1.13 25.42 -18.44
CA ILE A 114 -2.42 25.88 -18.94
C ILE A 114 -2.17 26.93 -20.05
N GLY A 115 -2.81 26.73 -21.20
CA GLY A 115 -2.68 27.60 -22.38
C GLY A 115 -1.58 27.21 -23.37
N LEU A 116 -0.71 26.26 -23.02
CA LEU A 116 0.27 25.70 -23.98
C LEU A 116 -0.29 24.49 -24.72
N ASP A 117 0.36 24.16 -25.85
CA ASP A 117 0.04 22.95 -26.62
C ASP A 117 0.66 21.72 -25.96
N SER A 118 -0.10 20.62 -25.94
CA SER A 118 0.43 19.33 -25.50
C SER A 118 1.51 18.82 -26.47
N THR A 119 2.62 18.30 -25.94
CA THR A 119 3.80 17.88 -26.70
C THR A 119 3.44 16.99 -27.89
N GLY A 120 3.82 17.42 -29.11
CA GLY A 120 3.56 16.69 -30.34
C GLY A 120 2.15 16.86 -30.92
N THR A 121 1.34 17.78 -30.36
CA THR A 121 -0.01 18.10 -30.85
C THR A 121 -0.23 19.61 -30.91
N THR A 122 -1.33 20.04 -31.52
CA THR A 122 -1.83 21.44 -31.48
C THR A 122 -2.96 21.61 -30.46
N ARG A 123 -3.18 20.62 -29.59
CA ARG A 123 -4.26 20.65 -28.60
C ARG A 123 -3.82 21.44 -27.38
N LYS A 124 -4.55 22.51 -27.10
CA LYS A 124 -4.33 23.37 -25.93
C LYS A 124 -4.73 22.66 -24.63
N ILE A 125 -3.89 22.80 -23.61
CA ILE A 125 -4.20 22.39 -22.24
C ILE A 125 -5.13 23.45 -21.64
N SER A 126 -6.44 23.17 -21.60
CA SER A 126 -7.46 24.19 -21.35
C SER A 126 -7.89 24.34 -19.88
N LYS A 127 -7.64 23.35 -19.01
CA LYS A 127 -7.97 23.41 -17.58
C LYS A 127 -7.17 22.40 -16.76
N GLN A 128 -7.03 22.67 -15.46
CA GLN A 128 -6.48 21.73 -14.49
C GLN A 128 -7.48 20.59 -14.22
N PRO A 129 -7.11 19.32 -14.45
CA PRO A 129 -7.98 18.19 -14.15
C PRO A 129 -7.87 17.81 -12.68
N PHE A 130 -8.82 18.23 -11.83
CA PHE A 130 -9.02 17.74 -10.45
C PHE A 130 -7.75 17.44 -9.61
N VAL A 131 -6.71 18.26 -9.75
CA VAL A 131 -5.46 18.14 -8.98
C VAL A 131 -5.17 19.46 -8.29
N GLY A 132 -4.48 19.41 -7.15
CA GLY A 132 -4.14 20.59 -6.36
C GLY A 132 -2.95 21.36 -6.94
N SER A 133 -2.36 22.25 -6.14
CA SER A 133 -1.21 23.05 -6.54
C SER A 133 0.01 22.22 -6.93
N PHE A 134 0.69 22.61 -7.99
CA PHE A 134 2.04 22.12 -8.31
C PHE A 134 3.07 22.97 -7.57
N PHE A 135 4.13 22.36 -7.05
CA PHE A 135 5.23 23.07 -6.41
C PHE A 135 6.53 22.86 -7.18
N ASN A 136 7.17 23.96 -7.54
CA ASN A 136 8.37 23.95 -8.35
C ASN A 136 9.53 23.21 -7.64
N PRO A 137 10.43 22.57 -8.40
CA PRO A 137 11.68 22.08 -7.85
C PRO A 137 12.53 23.27 -7.39
N GLN A 138 12.82 23.36 -6.10
CA GLN A 138 13.74 24.36 -5.54
C GLN A 138 14.54 23.78 -4.39
N ASN A 139 15.82 24.14 -4.31
CA ASN A 139 16.73 23.71 -3.25
C ASN A 139 16.70 24.66 -2.02
N SER A 140 15.70 25.55 -1.95
CA SER A 140 15.61 26.60 -0.93
C SER A 140 14.89 26.16 0.34
N GLY A 141 14.47 24.89 0.44
CA GLY A 141 13.68 24.36 1.57
C GLY A 141 12.24 24.90 1.66
N GLU A 142 11.92 25.98 0.97
CA GLU A 142 10.57 26.51 0.81
C GLU A 142 9.85 25.81 -0.35
N TRP A 143 8.51 25.81 -0.34
CA TRP A 143 7.69 25.30 -1.43
C TRP A 143 7.03 26.47 -2.14
N LYS A 144 7.27 26.64 -3.44
CA LYS A 144 6.62 27.69 -4.25
C LYS A 144 5.55 27.09 -5.14
N ALA A 145 4.30 27.35 -4.78
CA ALA A 145 3.14 26.95 -5.58
C ALA A 145 3.14 27.65 -6.94
N ASN A 146 2.83 26.89 -7.97
CA ASN A 146 2.59 27.36 -9.32
C ASN A 146 1.23 26.80 -9.78
N PRO A 147 0.19 27.66 -9.86
CA PRO A 147 -1.16 27.21 -10.20
C PRO A 147 -1.34 26.93 -11.70
N THR A 148 -0.41 27.35 -12.56
CA THR A 148 -0.56 27.21 -14.01
C THR A 148 0.04 25.91 -14.54
N THR A 149 0.91 25.28 -13.77
CA THR A 149 1.65 24.08 -14.16
C THR A 149 1.06 22.86 -13.46
N MET A 150 1.04 21.72 -14.13
CA MET A 150 0.64 20.43 -13.57
C MET A 150 1.66 19.35 -13.92
N LEU A 151 1.87 18.42 -13.00
CA LEU A 151 2.71 17.24 -13.25
C LEU A 151 1.94 16.23 -14.12
N MET A 152 2.61 15.62 -15.11
CA MET A 152 2.06 14.46 -15.80
C MET A 152 2.30 13.21 -14.94
N PHE A 153 1.23 12.70 -14.34
CA PHE A 153 1.28 11.48 -13.52
C PHE A 153 0.02 10.64 -13.70
N ARG A 154 0.11 9.37 -13.30
CA ARG A 154 -1.03 8.48 -13.14
C ARG A 154 -0.85 7.76 -11.82
N SER A 155 -1.83 7.87 -10.94
CA SER A 155 -1.90 7.08 -9.70
C SER A 155 -2.89 5.94 -9.89
N ASN A 156 -2.53 4.75 -9.40
CA ASN A 156 -3.45 3.62 -9.36
C ASN A 156 -3.76 3.29 -7.90
N ARG A 157 -5.01 2.93 -7.64
CA ARG A 157 -5.48 2.45 -6.34
C ARG A 157 -5.76 0.95 -6.40
N TYR A 158 -5.68 0.30 -5.26
CA TYR A 158 -6.25 -1.03 -5.09
C TYR A 158 -7.78 -0.94 -5.05
N ASP A 159 -8.42 -1.91 -5.67
CA ASP A 159 -9.86 -2.16 -5.55
C ASP A 159 -10.04 -3.52 -4.91
N PHE A 160 -10.38 -3.53 -3.62
CA PHE A 160 -10.55 -4.75 -2.86
C PHE A 160 -11.95 -5.29 -3.13
N THR A 161 -12.03 -6.29 -4.01
CA THR A 161 -13.27 -6.98 -4.31
C THR A 161 -13.39 -8.27 -3.49
N GLY A 162 -14.51 -8.47 -2.82
CA GLY A 162 -14.80 -9.69 -2.08
C GLY A 162 -15.71 -9.39 -0.90
N THR A 163 -16.74 -10.20 -0.71
CA THR A 163 -17.48 -10.25 0.55
C THR A 163 -16.77 -11.26 1.43
N GLY A 164 -16.55 -10.97 2.71
CA GLY A 164 -16.01 -11.92 3.68
C GLY A 164 -16.70 -13.28 3.51
N GLY A 165 -15.91 -14.34 3.36
CA GLY A 165 -16.41 -15.65 2.94
C GLY A 165 -15.38 -16.73 3.19
N SER A 166 -15.78 -18.00 3.02
CA SER A 166 -14.99 -19.18 3.42
C SER A 166 -13.60 -19.31 2.81
N ASN A 167 -13.20 -18.43 1.87
CA ASN A 167 -11.89 -18.42 1.22
C ASN A 167 -11.04 -17.16 1.55
N ASN A 168 -11.59 -16.18 2.27
CA ASN A 168 -10.90 -14.95 2.66
C ASN A 168 -10.52 -15.00 4.13
N TYR A 169 -9.49 -15.79 4.44
CA TYR A 169 -8.98 -15.92 5.80
C TYR A 169 -7.46 -16.02 5.81
N ALA A 170 -6.84 -15.42 6.84
CA ALA A 170 -5.48 -15.76 7.21
C ALA A 170 -5.52 -17.08 8.00
N TYR A 171 -4.70 -18.05 7.61
CA TYR A 171 -4.64 -19.38 8.21
C TYR A 171 -3.35 -19.57 9.00
N PHE A 172 -3.48 -19.80 10.30
CA PHE A 172 -2.35 -20.02 11.20
C PHE A 172 -2.39 -21.45 11.71
N ILE A 173 -1.34 -22.21 11.40
CA ILE A 173 -1.21 -23.63 11.77
C ILE A 173 -0.22 -23.76 12.91
N SER A 174 -0.63 -24.48 13.96
CA SER A 174 0.30 -24.96 14.97
C SER A 174 0.98 -26.25 14.54
N HIS A 175 2.29 -26.31 14.82
CA HIS A 175 3.14 -27.46 14.57
C HIS A 175 3.63 -28.02 15.91
N ALA A 176 3.19 -29.23 16.26
CA ALA A 176 3.70 -29.96 17.41
C ALA A 176 4.89 -30.83 16.99
N ASN A 177 5.99 -30.20 16.59
CA ASN A 177 7.20 -30.93 16.23
C ASN A 177 7.90 -31.41 17.51
N GLY A 178 7.80 -32.71 17.80
CA GLY A 178 8.57 -33.34 18.87
C GLY A 178 10.07 -33.35 18.54
N ALA A 179 10.92 -33.19 19.56
CA ALA A 179 12.35 -33.50 19.42
C ALA A 179 12.54 -34.98 19.02
N ALA A 180 13.60 -35.29 18.28
CA ALA A 180 13.85 -36.66 17.81
C ALA A 180 13.81 -37.67 18.98
N GLY A 181 12.91 -38.66 18.89
CA GLY A 181 12.68 -39.68 19.91
C GLY A 181 11.53 -39.38 20.89
N ASN A 182 10.94 -38.18 20.86
CA ASN A 182 9.76 -37.88 21.66
C ASN A 182 8.50 -38.45 20.99
N THR A 183 7.87 -39.44 21.63
CA THR A 183 6.63 -40.06 21.15
C THR A 183 5.36 -39.53 21.82
N ALA A 184 5.47 -38.52 22.67
CA ALA A 184 4.34 -38.02 23.46
C ALA A 184 3.50 -37.01 22.70
N ASN A 185 2.17 -37.11 22.86
CA ASN A 185 1.24 -36.09 22.42
C ASN A 185 1.22 -34.92 23.40
N VAL A 186 0.86 -33.72 22.92
CA VAL A 186 0.70 -32.53 23.74
C VAL A 186 -0.78 -32.33 24.02
N GLU A 187 -1.15 -32.47 25.29
CA GLU A 187 -2.49 -32.14 25.77
C GLU A 187 -2.55 -30.68 26.22
N TYR A 188 -3.65 -30.01 25.89
CA TYR A 188 -3.88 -28.62 26.28
C TYR A 188 -5.37 -28.40 26.54
N GLN A 189 -5.68 -27.47 27.45
CA GLN A 189 -7.04 -27.09 27.77
C GLN A 189 -7.26 -25.57 27.69
N THR A 190 -6.17 -24.81 27.59
CA THR A 190 -6.22 -23.36 27.45
C THR A 190 -5.27 -22.91 26.36
N PHE A 191 -5.63 -21.82 25.69
CA PHE A 191 -4.74 -21.12 24.78
C PHE A 191 -4.98 -19.61 24.90
N LYS A 192 -3.98 -18.83 24.50
CA LYS A 192 -4.08 -17.38 24.37
C LYS A 192 -3.40 -16.97 23.09
N THR A 193 -4.10 -16.15 22.30
CA THR A 193 -3.57 -15.56 21.09
C THR A 193 -3.41 -14.06 21.34
N THR A 194 -2.20 -13.54 21.17
CA THR A 194 -1.95 -12.10 21.24
C THR A 194 -1.85 -11.52 19.85
N THR A 195 -2.58 -10.44 19.59
CA THR A 195 -2.74 -9.89 18.25
C THR A 195 -2.49 -8.40 18.19
N SER A 196 -2.07 -7.93 17.02
CA SER A 196 -2.04 -6.51 16.67
C SER A 196 -2.74 -6.36 15.32
N THR A 197 -3.99 -5.92 15.33
CA THR A 197 -4.79 -5.73 14.11
C THR A 197 -4.98 -4.24 13.83
N ILE A 198 -4.79 -3.84 12.57
CA ILE A 198 -5.20 -2.52 12.09
C ILE A 198 -6.52 -2.72 11.35
N GLN A 199 -7.60 -2.23 11.95
CA GLN A 199 -8.93 -2.33 11.36
C GLN A 199 -9.28 -1.02 10.67
N PHE A 200 -9.63 -1.12 9.39
CA PHE A 200 -10.13 0.01 8.62
C PHE A 200 -11.66 0.09 8.77
N SER A 201 -12.23 1.26 8.53
CA SER A 201 -13.67 1.45 8.64
C SER A 201 -14.42 0.49 7.69
N ASN A 202 -15.53 -0.09 8.14
CA ASN A 202 -16.31 -1.16 7.48
C ASN A 202 -15.55 -2.48 7.18
N THR A 203 -14.41 -2.72 7.81
CA THR A 203 -13.78 -4.06 7.82
C THR A 203 -14.03 -4.73 9.17
N THR A 204 -14.04 -6.06 9.23
CA THR A 204 -14.01 -6.81 10.50
C THR A 204 -12.77 -7.69 10.55
N SER A 205 -12.47 -8.24 11.72
CA SER A 205 -11.41 -9.23 11.91
C SER A 205 -11.92 -10.24 12.91
N ASP A 206 -12.55 -11.28 12.37
CA ASP A 206 -13.23 -12.29 13.16
C ASP A 206 -12.31 -13.51 13.30
N PHE A 207 -12.01 -13.88 14.54
CA PHE A 207 -11.10 -14.98 14.84
C PHE A 207 -11.89 -16.23 15.18
N THR A 208 -11.54 -17.34 14.52
CA THR A 208 -12.06 -18.67 14.83
C THR A 208 -10.91 -19.64 15.03
N TYR A 209 -11.11 -20.67 15.84
CA TYR A 209 -10.13 -21.71 16.06
C TYR A 209 -10.76 -23.09 15.83
N ASN A 210 -9.95 -24.06 15.43
CA ASN A 210 -10.33 -25.47 15.37
C ASN A 210 -9.28 -26.30 16.11
N SER A 211 -9.74 -27.40 16.71
CA SER A 211 -8.93 -28.28 17.56
C SER A 211 -9.41 -29.72 17.44
N TYR A 212 -8.65 -30.64 18.04
CA TYR A 212 -8.95 -32.06 18.08
C TYR A 212 -9.07 -32.50 19.53
N ASP A 213 -10.03 -33.37 19.82
CA ASP A 213 -10.10 -34.03 21.13
C ASP A 213 -9.01 -35.11 21.29
N THR A 214 -8.94 -35.71 22.47
CA THR A 214 -8.01 -36.81 22.77
C THR A 214 -8.31 -38.09 21.96
N GLY A 215 -9.49 -38.20 21.36
CA GLY A 215 -9.88 -39.24 20.41
C GLY A 215 -9.47 -38.96 18.97
N ASN A 216 -8.72 -37.87 18.71
CA ASN A 216 -8.31 -37.41 17.39
C ASN A 216 -9.50 -37.04 16.47
N THR A 217 -10.61 -36.58 17.05
CA THR A 217 -11.79 -36.11 16.32
C THR A 217 -11.80 -34.59 16.24
N VAL A 218 -12.02 -34.06 15.03
CA VAL A 218 -12.13 -32.62 14.76
C VAL A 218 -13.34 -32.04 15.48
N GLN A 219 -13.16 -30.91 16.16
CA GLN A 219 -14.21 -30.25 16.95
C GLN A 219 -14.99 -29.19 16.17
N GLY A 220 -14.44 -28.72 15.06
CA GLY A 220 -15.03 -27.66 14.23
C GLY A 220 -14.52 -26.28 14.62
N PHE A 221 -14.80 -25.30 13.76
CA PHE A 221 -14.41 -23.91 14.00
C PHE A 221 -15.35 -23.24 14.99
N GLU A 222 -14.78 -22.63 16.02
CA GLU A 222 -15.50 -21.84 17.02
C GLU A 222 -14.90 -20.43 17.10
N ALA A 223 -15.76 -19.42 17.25
CA ALA A 223 -15.35 -18.03 17.38
C ALA A 223 -14.72 -17.76 18.75
N PHE A 224 -13.68 -16.93 18.77
CA PHE A 224 -13.07 -16.45 20.00
C PHE A 224 -12.60 -15.01 19.86
N SER A 225 -12.41 -14.32 20.98
CA SER A 225 -11.81 -12.99 20.99
C SER A 225 -10.35 -13.11 21.45
N PRO A 226 -9.39 -12.49 20.74
CA PRO A 226 -7.98 -12.56 21.08
C PRO A 226 -7.67 -11.81 22.39
N ASP A 227 -6.40 -11.85 22.80
CA ASP A 227 -5.83 -11.14 23.94
C ASP A 227 -6.36 -11.52 25.33
N GLN A 228 -7.11 -12.61 25.40
CA GLN A 228 -7.55 -13.26 26.64
C GLN A 228 -7.25 -14.76 26.63
N SER A 229 -7.23 -15.35 27.83
CA SER A 229 -7.12 -16.81 27.96
C SER A 229 -8.46 -17.45 27.63
N ILE A 230 -8.47 -18.37 26.67
CA ILE A 230 -9.63 -19.16 26.29
C ILE A 230 -9.52 -20.52 26.98
N ASN A 231 -10.59 -20.92 27.69
CA ASN A 231 -10.68 -22.23 28.35
C ASN A 231 -11.60 -23.14 27.53
N LEU A 232 -11.07 -24.29 27.14
CA LEU A 232 -11.75 -25.25 26.29
C LEU A 232 -12.64 -26.19 27.13
N THR A 233 -13.79 -26.55 26.55
CA THR A 233 -14.66 -27.58 27.14
C THR A 233 -14.04 -28.94 26.86
N GLY A 234 -13.31 -29.47 27.85
CA GLY A 234 -12.56 -30.72 27.74
C GLY A 234 -11.14 -30.55 27.23
N THR A 235 -10.31 -31.55 27.52
CA THR A 235 -8.90 -31.60 27.08
C THR A 235 -8.81 -31.80 25.56
N ARG A 236 -7.96 -31.02 24.92
CA ARG A 236 -7.61 -31.14 23.50
C ARG A 236 -6.20 -31.69 23.33
N GLN A 237 -5.90 -32.19 22.14
CA GLN A 237 -4.64 -32.86 21.87
C GLN A 237 -4.02 -32.44 20.54
N MET A 238 -2.71 -32.25 20.54
CA MET A 238 -1.88 -32.21 19.34
C MET A 238 -0.98 -33.45 19.31
N THR A 239 -0.99 -34.19 18.20
CA THR A 239 -0.13 -35.37 18.05
C THR A 239 1.22 -35.00 17.47
N MET A 240 2.25 -35.75 17.88
CA MET A 240 3.64 -35.58 17.41
C MET A 240 3.84 -35.74 15.89
N ASN A 241 2.94 -36.45 15.21
CA ASN A 241 3.10 -36.86 13.81
C ASN A 241 2.19 -36.09 12.86
N THR A 242 1.28 -35.27 13.39
CA THR A 242 0.26 -34.59 12.59
C THR A 242 0.33 -33.10 12.85
N ASN A 243 0.77 -32.35 11.83
CA ASN A 243 0.70 -30.90 11.82
C ASN A 243 -0.74 -30.44 11.52
N GLY A 244 -1.12 -29.23 11.96
CA GLY A 244 -2.47 -28.73 11.69
C GLY A 244 -3.55 -29.18 12.67
N MET A 245 -3.17 -29.75 13.82
CA MET A 245 -4.12 -30.17 14.84
C MET A 245 -4.63 -29.03 15.73
N PHE A 246 -4.04 -27.85 15.63
CA PHE A 246 -4.62 -26.62 16.16
C PHE A 246 -4.44 -25.53 15.14
N THR A 247 -5.54 -24.88 14.79
CA THR A 247 -5.56 -23.91 13.70
C THR A 247 -6.39 -22.71 14.08
N ILE A 248 -5.92 -21.52 13.73
CA ILE A 248 -6.65 -20.27 13.91
C ILE A 248 -6.88 -19.67 12.53
N ASN A 249 -8.10 -19.24 12.28
CA ASN A 249 -8.46 -18.44 11.11
C ASN A 249 -8.78 -17.03 11.57
N CYS A 250 -8.33 -16.03 10.80
CA CYS A 250 -8.83 -14.66 10.88
C CYS A 250 -9.53 -14.32 9.57
N THR A 251 -10.84 -14.09 9.62
CA THR A 251 -11.63 -13.67 8.46
C THR A 251 -11.83 -12.16 8.48
N MET A 252 -11.81 -11.55 7.29
CA MET A 252 -11.99 -10.11 7.06
C MET A 252 -13.23 -9.81 6.22
#